data_AF-A0A3Q3X9Q4-F1
#
_entry.id   AF-A0A3Q3X9Q4-F1
#
_cell.length_a   1.000
_cell.length_b   1.000
_cell.length_c   1.000
_cell.angle_alpha   90.00
_cell.angle_beta   90.00
_cell.angle_gamma   90.00
#
_symmetry.space_group_name_H-M   'P 1'
#
loop_
_entity.id
_entity.type
_entity.pdbx_description
1 polymer ?
#
loop_
_entity_poly.entity_id
_entity_poly.type
_entity_poly.pdbx_seq_one_letter_code
_entity_poly.pdbx_strand_id
1 'polypeptide(L)'
;RTSGNLSSPQTKMDRSQSINLSQDTGVKQNGHTGVHRPVAGVFLEKTKETITIFQAMKKRLLRPGTALALLEAQAATVGIIDPVNNRILPVADAVKEGIVGPEMKEKLLTAEKAISGYVDPYTNQIISVFQAIQKDLVPRDYGLRLLEAQIATHGLFDPVEKTSISVESAIQKEMNRILEDSGDDTKGFFDPNTEENLTYLQLMERCVVDPITGLCLLPLLDKSNRGSEKGKKVSAGSDRRRKCTNVPTGERQHCRYSTKRVADARYCTGSTGGPGSNRIHY
;
A
#
# COMPACT_ATOMS: atom_id res chain seq x y z
N ARG A 1 -20.31 -56.64 -11.67
CA ARG A 1 -19.63 -56.94 -10.39
C ARG A 1 -18.14 -56.97 -10.70
N THR A 2 -17.22 -56.22 -10.13
CA THR A 2 -17.19 -55.24 -9.03
C THR A 2 -15.77 -54.66 -9.07
N SER A 3 -15.63 -53.33 -8.94
CA SER A 3 -14.64 -52.61 -8.10
C SER A 3 -13.13 -52.89 -8.34
N GLY A 4 -12.24 -51.94 -8.59
CA GLY A 4 -12.15 -50.56 -8.11
C GLY A 4 -10.81 -50.41 -7.39
N ASN A 5 -9.92 -49.56 -7.90
CA ASN A 5 -8.84 -48.89 -7.16
C ASN A 5 -8.15 -47.87 -8.08
N LEU A 6 -8.71 -46.66 -8.12
CA LEU A 6 -8.03 -45.47 -8.61
C LEU A 6 -7.45 -44.77 -7.40
N SER A 7 -6.17 -45.03 -7.11
CA SER A 7 -5.39 -44.25 -6.16
C SER A 7 -5.03 -42.90 -6.81
N SER A 8 -5.64 -41.83 -6.33
CA SER A 8 -5.29 -40.46 -6.68
C SER A 8 -3.86 -40.14 -6.21
N PRO A 9 -3.01 -39.49 -7.02
CA PRO A 9 -1.78 -38.91 -6.51
C PRO A 9 -2.12 -37.60 -5.79
N GLN A 10 -1.97 -37.58 -4.47
CA GLN A 10 -1.88 -36.33 -3.70
C GLN A 10 -0.55 -35.66 -4.04
N THR A 11 -0.60 -34.59 -4.84
CA THR A 11 0.53 -33.66 -5.00
C THR A 11 0.69 -32.88 -3.71
N LYS A 12 1.62 -33.29 -2.85
CA LYS A 12 2.11 -32.48 -1.74
C LYS A 12 2.81 -31.25 -2.34
N MET A 13 2.26 -30.07 -2.09
CA MET A 13 2.96 -28.80 -2.33
C MET A 13 4.18 -28.76 -1.40
N ASP A 14 5.36 -28.79 -2.00
CA ASP A 14 6.61 -28.51 -1.30
C ASP A 14 6.68 -27.01 -1.02
N ARG A 15 6.45 -26.63 0.24
CA ARG A 15 6.27 -25.24 0.67
C ARG A 15 7.50 -24.82 1.48
N SER A 16 8.68 -24.79 0.86
CA SER A 16 9.93 -24.29 1.47
C SER A 16 11.08 -24.23 0.46
N GLN A 17 11.04 -23.31 -0.51
CA GLN A 17 12.24 -22.99 -1.28
C GLN A 17 12.43 -21.47 -1.31
N SER A 18 13.40 -20.99 -0.54
CA SER A 18 13.89 -19.62 -0.66
C SER A 18 14.57 -19.45 -2.01
N ILE A 19 14.11 -18.52 -2.83
CA ILE A 19 14.72 -18.23 -4.13
C ILE A 19 15.88 -17.27 -3.90
N ASN A 20 17.08 -17.66 -4.33
CA ASN A 20 18.26 -16.80 -4.34
C ASN A 20 18.23 -15.91 -5.58
N LEU A 21 18.45 -14.61 -5.40
CA LEU A 21 18.32 -13.61 -6.47
C LEU A 21 19.45 -13.60 -7.50
N SER A 22 20.44 -14.49 -7.34
CA SER A 22 21.71 -14.38 -8.05
C SER A 22 21.71 -14.93 -9.47
N GLN A 23 20.81 -15.83 -9.87
CA GLN A 23 20.84 -16.42 -11.21
C GLN A 23 19.44 -16.96 -11.57
N ASP A 24 18.61 -16.15 -12.23
CA ASP A 24 17.81 -16.57 -13.41
C ASP A 24 16.90 -15.43 -13.90
N THR A 25 17.43 -14.55 -14.74
CA THR A 25 16.60 -13.82 -15.72
C THR A 25 17.39 -13.77 -17.01
N GLY A 26 17.42 -14.89 -17.73
CA GLY A 26 17.84 -14.93 -19.12
C GLY A 26 16.83 -14.17 -20.00
N VAL A 27 16.87 -12.83 -19.97
CA VAL A 27 16.22 -11.99 -20.98
C VAL A 27 17.33 -11.22 -21.70
N LYS A 28 17.55 -11.61 -22.95
CA LYS A 28 18.45 -10.92 -23.87
C LYS A 28 17.99 -9.47 -23.99
N GLN A 29 18.91 -8.54 -23.72
CA GLN A 29 18.70 -7.13 -23.98
C GLN A 29 18.41 -6.93 -25.46
N ASN A 30 17.22 -6.43 -25.78
CA ASN A 30 16.88 -5.74 -27.02
C ASN A 30 15.63 -4.89 -26.77
N GLY A 31 15.80 -3.57 -26.73
CA GLY A 31 14.73 -2.57 -26.90
C GLY A 31 13.74 -2.37 -25.73
N HIS A 32 14.04 -1.42 -24.84
CA HIS A 32 13.08 -0.64 -24.05
C HIS A 32 11.76 -1.33 -23.59
N THR A 33 11.89 -2.26 -22.64
CA THR A 33 10.96 -2.36 -21.50
C THR A 33 11.79 -2.68 -20.27
N GLY A 34 12.09 -1.67 -19.45
CA GLY A 34 12.80 -1.88 -18.20
C GLY A 34 11.91 -2.69 -17.26
N VAL A 35 12.15 -4.00 -17.14
CA VAL A 35 11.53 -4.82 -16.09
C VAL A 35 12.11 -4.31 -14.77
N HIS A 36 11.33 -3.50 -14.04
CA HIS A 36 11.79 -2.93 -12.79
C HIS A 36 11.68 -3.96 -11.66
N ARG A 37 12.69 -4.07 -10.80
CA ARG A 37 12.59 -4.95 -9.62
C ARG A 37 11.77 -4.26 -8.53
N PRO A 38 10.91 -4.99 -7.79
CA PRO A 38 10.14 -4.40 -6.68
C PRO A 38 11.06 -3.76 -5.65
N VAL A 39 10.56 -2.75 -4.95
CA VAL A 39 11.30 -2.06 -3.87
C VAL A 39 11.61 -3.07 -2.77
N ALA A 40 12.87 -3.46 -2.65
CA ALA A 40 13.35 -4.53 -1.80
C ALA A 40 13.59 -4.09 -0.35
N GLY A 41 13.96 -2.82 -0.17
CA GLY A 41 14.44 -2.31 1.10
C GLY A 41 14.60 -0.82 1.10
N VAL A 42 15.22 -0.33 2.17
CA VAL A 42 15.51 1.08 2.37
C VAL A 42 17.01 1.28 2.43
N PHE A 43 17.51 2.25 1.68
CA PHE A 43 18.91 2.66 1.71
C PHE A 43 19.06 3.94 2.54
N LEU A 44 19.86 3.89 3.61
CA LEU A 44 20.12 5.05 4.46
C LEU A 44 21.32 5.81 3.92
N GLU A 45 21.09 7.00 3.36
CA GLU A 45 22.19 7.74 2.71
C GLU A 45 23.29 8.18 3.68
N LYS A 46 22.94 8.40 4.95
CA LYS A 46 23.86 8.85 6.00
C LYS A 46 24.85 7.76 6.40
N THR A 47 24.36 6.56 6.67
CA THR A 47 25.18 5.44 7.13
C THR A 47 25.67 4.56 5.99
N LYS A 48 25.14 4.77 4.77
CA LYS A 48 25.35 3.90 3.60
C LYS A 48 24.95 2.45 3.87
N GLU A 49 23.95 2.26 4.74
CA GLU A 49 23.43 0.94 5.12
C GLU A 49 22.11 0.65 4.42
N THR A 50 21.94 -0.61 4.02
CA THR A 50 20.67 -1.15 3.56
C THR A 50 19.96 -1.84 4.72
N ILE A 51 18.69 -1.51 4.93
CA ILE A 51 17.85 -2.12 5.96
C ILE A 51 16.53 -2.60 5.38
N THR A 52 15.87 -3.53 6.06
CA THR A 52 14.54 -4.00 5.65
C THR A 52 13.48 -2.91 5.83
N ILE A 53 12.39 -2.97 5.07
CA ILE A 53 11.26 -2.02 5.20
C ILE A 53 10.68 -2.07 6.62
N PHE A 54 10.58 -3.27 7.21
CA PHE A 54 10.10 -3.46 8.56
C PHE A 54 11.04 -2.84 9.61
N GLN A 55 12.35 -2.99 9.45
CA GLN A 55 13.33 -2.33 10.32
C GLN A 55 13.24 -0.81 10.20
N ALA A 56 13.06 -0.26 9.00
CA ALA A 56 12.87 1.17 8.79
C ALA A 56 11.59 1.68 9.50
N MET A 57 10.51 0.91 9.48
CA MET A 57 9.30 1.19 10.27
C MET A 57 9.58 1.19 11.77
N LYS A 58 10.27 0.16 12.30
CA LYS A 58 10.59 0.07 13.74
C LYS A 58 11.49 1.21 14.21
N LYS A 59 12.44 1.63 13.37
CA LYS A 59 13.28 2.82 13.58
C LYS A 59 12.54 4.16 13.37
N ARG A 60 11.24 4.13 13.04
CA ARG A 60 10.37 5.28 12.76
C ARG A 60 10.85 6.15 11.58
N LEU A 61 11.62 5.56 10.67
CA LEU A 61 12.08 6.19 9.43
C LEU A 61 10.97 6.16 8.37
N LEU A 62 10.12 5.12 8.41
CA LEU A 62 8.90 5.00 7.63
C LEU A 62 7.67 5.02 8.54
N ARG A 63 6.59 5.64 8.05
CA ARG A 63 5.28 5.52 8.70
C ARG A 63 4.76 4.09 8.55
N PRO A 64 4.02 3.54 9.52
CA PRO A 64 3.49 2.18 9.43
C PRO A 64 2.66 1.91 8.17
N GLY A 65 1.86 2.89 7.72
CA GLY A 65 1.08 2.78 6.49
C GLY A 65 1.95 2.64 5.23
N THR A 66 3.00 3.46 5.12
CA THR A 66 3.95 3.40 3.99
C THR A 66 4.70 2.07 3.97
N ALA A 67 5.18 1.62 5.14
CA ALA A 67 5.88 0.35 5.25
C ALA A 67 4.98 -0.84 4.88
N LEU A 68 3.72 -0.83 5.33
CA LEU A 68 2.73 -1.83 4.97
C LEU A 68 2.49 -1.86 3.46
N ALA A 69 2.29 -0.71 2.83
CA ALA A 69 2.05 -0.64 1.39
C ALA A 69 3.20 -1.24 0.57
N LEU A 70 4.45 -0.95 0.95
CA LEU A 70 5.62 -1.50 0.27
C LEU A 70 5.76 -3.02 0.50
N LEU A 71 5.51 -3.50 1.72
CA LEU A 71 5.54 -4.95 2.02
C LEU A 71 4.40 -5.70 1.33
N GLU A 72 3.21 -5.10 1.20
CA GLU A 72 2.10 -5.66 0.43
C GLU A 72 2.45 -5.75 -1.06
N ALA A 73 3.13 -4.74 -1.62
CA ALA A 73 3.62 -4.78 -3.00
C ALA A 73 4.65 -5.90 -3.21
N GLN A 74 5.57 -6.11 -2.28
CA GLN A 74 6.50 -7.24 -2.31
C GLN A 74 5.75 -8.58 -2.30
N ALA A 75 4.84 -8.77 -1.34
CA ALA A 75 4.05 -10.00 -1.20
C ALA A 75 3.18 -10.29 -2.44
N ALA A 76 2.67 -9.25 -3.11
CA ALA A 76 1.84 -9.36 -4.30
C ALA A 76 2.62 -9.55 -5.62
N THR A 77 3.95 -9.46 -5.60
CA THR A 77 4.80 -9.59 -6.79
C THR A 77 5.68 -10.84 -6.73
N VAL A 78 6.55 -10.93 -5.72
CA VAL A 78 7.56 -11.99 -5.63
C VAL A 78 7.59 -12.71 -4.29
N GLY A 79 7.04 -12.10 -3.24
CA GLY A 79 7.23 -12.52 -1.85
C GLY A 79 8.00 -11.47 -1.05
N ILE A 80 8.19 -11.71 0.25
CA ILE A 80 8.90 -10.77 1.12
C ILE A 80 10.40 -10.84 0.84
N ILE A 81 11.01 -9.68 0.62
CA ILE A 81 12.43 -9.59 0.28
C ILE A 81 13.23 -9.28 1.54
N ASP A 82 14.27 -10.07 1.78
CA ASP A 82 15.32 -9.75 2.73
C ASP A 82 16.52 -9.16 1.96
N PRO A 83 16.68 -7.82 1.95
CA PRO A 83 17.76 -7.17 1.22
C PRO A 83 19.15 -7.37 1.86
N VAL A 84 19.22 -7.81 3.13
CA VAL A 84 20.50 -8.02 3.82
C VAL A 84 21.10 -9.36 3.43
N ASN A 85 20.27 -10.39 3.35
CA ASN A 85 20.69 -11.75 2.96
C ASN A 85 20.39 -12.07 1.48
N ASN A 86 19.84 -11.13 0.72
CA ASN A 86 19.47 -11.26 -0.69
C ASN A 86 18.58 -12.48 -1.00
N ARG A 87 17.55 -12.69 -0.16
CA ARG A 87 16.61 -13.83 -0.24
C ARG A 87 15.18 -13.34 -0.43
N ILE A 88 14.38 -14.15 -1.12
CA ILE A 88 12.92 -13.99 -1.16
C ILE A 88 12.28 -15.10 -0.32
N LEU A 89 11.34 -14.71 0.53
CA LEU A 89 10.64 -15.58 1.46
C LEU A 89 9.12 -15.47 1.29
N PRO A 90 8.39 -16.59 1.39
CA PRO A 90 6.96 -16.55 1.64
C PRO A 90 6.64 -15.75 2.91
N VAL A 91 5.46 -15.14 2.99
CA VAL A 91 5.08 -14.29 4.13
C VAL A 91 5.18 -15.05 5.47
N ALA A 92 4.79 -16.33 5.48
CA ALA A 92 4.84 -17.15 6.68
C ALA A 92 6.29 -17.34 7.21
N ASP A 93 7.25 -17.55 6.31
CA ASP A 93 8.64 -17.77 6.66
C ASP A 93 9.33 -16.46 7.05
N ALA A 94 9.03 -15.36 6.35
CA ALA A 94 9.52 -14.04 6.70
C ALA A 94 9.11 -13.60 8.12
N VAL A 95 7.91 -13.99 8.57
CA VAL A 95 7.46 -13.73 9.95
C VAL A 95 8.18 -14.63 10.95
N LYS A 96 8.41 -15.90 10.60
CA LYS A 96 9.14 -16.86 11.46
C LYS A 96 10.60 -16.46 11.65
N GLU A 97 11.25 -15.98 10.59
CA GLU A 97 12.64 -15.50 10.60
C GLU A 97 12.77 -14.05 11.12
N GLY A 98 11.66 -13.36 11.41
CA GLY A 98 11.66 -12.01 12.00
C GLY A 98 12.01 -10.89 11.01
N ILE A 99 12.00 -11.16 9.71
CA ILE A 99 12.15 -10.15 8.65
C ILE A 99 10.98 -9.17 8.67
N VAL A 100 9.78 -9.69 8.97
CA VAL A 100 8.55 -8.91 9.18
C VAL A 100 7.90 -9.30 10.50
N GLY A 101 7.28 -8.34 11.17
CA GLY A 101 6.59 -8.57 12.43
C GLY A 101 5.27 -9.35 12.29
N PRO A 102 4.89 -10.13 13.33
CA PRO A 102 3.63 -10.88 13.33
C PRO A 102 2.40 -9.97 13.19
N GLU A 103 2.51 -8.70 13.58
CA GLU A 103 1.43 -7.70 13.45
C GLU A 103 1.02 -7.41 12.00
N MET A 104 1.87 -7.72 11.02
CA MET A 104 1.59 -7.49 9.59
C MET A 104 1.14 -8.77 8.87
N LYS A 105 1.24 -9.93 9.52
CA LYS A 105 1.11 -11.26 8.89
C LYS A 105 -0.19 -11.42 8.10
N GLU A 106 -1.34 -11.12 8.70
CA GLU A 106 -2.66 -11.34 8.07
C GLU A 106 -2.86 -10.47 6.83
N LYS A 107 -2.40 -9.22 6.88
CA LYS A 107 -2.48 -8.29 5.75
C LYS A 107 -1.58 -8.74 4.61
N LEU A 108 -0.36 -9.16 4.93
CA LEU A 108 0.58 -9.64 3.93
C LEU A 108 0.16 -10.98 3.31
N LEU A 109 -0.44 -11.88 4.09
CA LEU A 109 -1.05 -13.10 3.54
C LEU A 109 -2.22 -12.78 2.59
N THR A 110 -2.95 -11.69 2.87
CA THR A 110 -4.00 -11.22 1.96
C THR A 110 -3.41 -10.66 0.67
N ALA A 111 -2.30 -9.92 0.72
CA ALA A 111 -1.57 -9.46 -0.47
C ALA A 111 -0.93 -10.62 -1.26
N GLU A 112 -0.38 -11.64 -0.59
CA GLU A 112 0.20 -12.85 -1.19
C GLU A 112 -0.83 -13.66 -2.01
N LYS A 113 -2.14 -13.44 -1.79
CA LYS A 113 -3.19 -14.00 -2.67
C LYS A 113 -3.16 -13.44 -4.09
N ALA A 114 -2.51 -12.31 -4.33
CA ALA A 114 -2.30 -11.82 -5.70
C ALA A 114 -1.41 -12.76 -6.54
N ILE A 115 -0.55 -13.56 -5.91
CA ILE A 115 0.31 -14.57 -6.57
C ILE A 115 -0.17 -16.02 -6.32
N SER A 116 -0.67 -16.32 -5.12
CA SER A 116 -1.21 -17.65 -4.82
C SER A 116 -2.60 -17.87 -5.44
N GLY A 117 -3.34 -16.79 -5.66
CA GLY A 117 -4.67 -16.72 -6.24
C GLY A 117 -5.79 -16.58 -5.21
N TYR A 118 -6.90 -15.98 -5.63
CA TYR A 118 -8.11 -15.86 -4.83
C TYR A 118 -9.04 -17.03 -5.12
N VAL A 119 -9.73 -17.55 -4.11
CA VAL A 119 -10.73 -18.60 -4.32
C VAL A 119 -12.09 -17.95 -4.54
N ASP A 120 -12.69 -18.19 -5.70
CA ASP A 120 -14.05 -17.76 -5.99
C ASP A 120 -15.04 -18.61 -5.19
N PRO A 121 -15.85 -18.02 -4.28
CA PRO A 121 -16.78 -18.77 -3.44
C PRO A 121 -17.90 -19.48 -4.23
N TYR A 122 -18.19 -19.04 -5.46
CA TYR A 122 -19.25 -19.62 -6.28
C TYR A 122 -18.77 -20.83 -7.09
N THR A 123 -17.52 -20.81 -7.55
CA THR A 123 -16.97 -21.83 -8.45
C THR A 123 -15.90 -22.70 -7.79
N ASN A 124 -15.40 -22.31 -6.62
CA ASN A 124 -14.19 -22.85 -5.97
C ASN A 124 -12.94 -22.84 -6.86
N GLN A 125 -12.93 -22.02 -7.92
CA GLN A 125 -11.78 -21.86 -8.81
C GLN A 125 -10.83 -20.80 -8.28
N ILE A 126 -9.56 -20.97 -8.63
CA ILE A 126 -8.52 -19.96 -8.37
C ILE A 126 -8.65 -18.89 -9.46
N ILE A 127 -8.77 -17.64 -9.03
CA ILE A 127 -8.91 -16.48 -9.91
C ILE A 127 -7.80 -15.44 -9.62
N SER A 128 -7.46 -14.64 -10.62
CA SER A 128 -6.49 -13.54 -10.48
C SER A 128 -7.05 -12.39 -9.66
N VAL A 129 -6.16 -11.50 -9.19
CA VAL A 129 -6.58 -10.28 -8.47
C VAL A 129 -7.49 -9.39 -9.33
N PHE A 130 -7.24 -9.32 -10.64
CA PHE A 130 -8.09 -8.59 -11.58
C PHE A 130 -9.52 -9.14 -11.62
N GLN A 131 -9.67 -10.46 -11.73
CA GLN A 131 -10.97 -11.12 -11.70
C GLN A 131 -11.65 -10.97 -10.34
N ALA A 132 -10.88 -10.99 -9.25
CA ALA A 132 -11.39 -10.80 -7.91
C ALA A 132 -11.96 -9.39 -7.70
N ILE A 133 -11.36 -8.36 -8.31
CA ILE A 133 -11.91 -7.00 -8.33
C ILE A 133 -13.21 -6.95 -9.12
N GLN A 134 -13.27 -7.55 -10.32
CA GLN A 134 -14.49 -7.59 -11.14
C GLN A 134 -15.67 -8.28 -10.47
N LYS A 135 -15.39 -9.21 -9.56
CA LYS A 135 -16.38 -9.96 -8.77
C LYS A 135 -16.62 -9.37 -7.37
N ASP A 136 -16.08 -8.18 -7.08
CA ASP A 136 -16.16 -7.51 -5.77
C ASP A 136 -15.68 -8.36 -4.57
N LEU A 137 -14.80 -9.34 -4.82
CA LEU A 137 -14.18 -10.16 -3.76
C LEU A 137 -13.02 -9.42 -3.07
N VAL A 138 -12.47 -8.40 -3.74
CA VAL A 138 -11.38 -7.56 -3.24
C VAL A 138 -11.79 -6.09 -3.46
N PRO A 139 -11.62 -5.21 -2.46
CA PRO A 139 -11.89 -3.78 -2.64
C PRO A 139 -11.11 -3.21 -3.81
N ARG A 140 -11.78 -2.47 -4.70
CA ARG A 140 -11.21 -1.97 -5.96
C ARG A 140 -9.88 -1.24 -5.76
N ASP A 141 -9.83 -0.24 -4.88
CA ASP A 141 -8.63 0.59 -4.67
C ASP A 141 -7.45 -0.24 -4.16
N TYR A 142 -7.72 -1.18 -3.24
CA TYR A 142 -6.71 -2.08 -2.72
C TYR A 142 -6.18 -3.01 -3.83
N GLY A 143 -7.07 -3.59 -4.64
CA GLY A 143 -6.71 -4.48 -5.74
C GLY A 143 -5.95 -3.77 -6.86
N LEU A 144 -6.36 -2.56 -7.25
CA LEU A 144 -5.67 -1.76 -8.26
C LEU A 144 -4.22 -1.44 -7.85
N ARG A 145 -4.00 -1.14 -6.58
CA ARG A 145 -2.64 -0.91 -6.05
C ARG A 145 -1.74 -2.14 -6.15
N LEU A 146 -2.29 -3.34 -5.91
CA LEU A 146 -1.53 -4.59 -6.09
C LEU A 146 -1.24 -4.86 -7.58
N LEU A 147 -2.23 -4.62 -8.45
CA LEU A 147 -2.09 -4.74 -9.90
C LEU A 147 -1.02 -3.81 -10.44
N GLU A 148 -1.03 -2.55 -10.04
CA GLU A 148 -0.02 -1.56 -10.42
C GLU A 148 1.40 -2.06 -10.08
N ALA A 149 1.59 -2.65 -8.90
CA ALA A 149 2.87 -3.21 -8.50
C ALA A 149 3.31 -4.41 -9.37
N GLN A 150 2.38 -5.27 -9.77
CA GLN A 150 2.66 -6.38 -10.70
C GLN A 150 3.09 -5.85 -12.07
N ILE A 151 2.35 -4.89 -12.63
CA ILE A 151 2.60 -4.35 -13.96
C ILE A 151 3.95 -3.63 -14.04
N ALA A 152 4.24 -2.80 -13.03
CA ALA A 152 5.49 -2.06 -12.99
C ALA A 152 6.71 -2.98 -12.88
N THR A 153 6.53 -4.22 -12.40
CA THR A 153 7.63 -5.17 -12.20
C THR A 153 7.74 -6.21 -13.31
N HIS A 154 6.74 -7.09 -13.45
CA HIS A 154 6.81 -8.27 -14.34
C HIS A 154 5.58 -8.43 -15.26
N GLY A 155 4.59 -7.53 -15.17
CA GLY A 155 3.30 -7.69 -15.83
C GLY A 155 2.27 -8.38 -14.94
N LEU A 156 1.06 -8.58 -15.45
CA LEU A 156 -0.03 -9.24 -14.74
C LEU A 156 0.31 -10.67 -14.33
N PHE A 157 0.13 -11.04 -13.06
CA PHE A 157 0.37 -12.42 -12.64
C PHE A 157 -0.87 -13.30 -12.82
N ASP A 158 -0.71 -14.45 -13.49
CA ASP A 158 -1.72 -15.51 -13.55
C ASP A 158 -1.46 -16.55 -12.45
N PRO A 159 -2.34 -16.68 -11.43
CA PRO A 159 -2.16 -17.64 -10.35
C PRO A 159 -2.41 -19.10 -10.75
N VAL A 160 -3.02 -19.38 -11.90
CA VAL A 160 -3.24 -20.75 -12.40
C VAL A 160 -1.99 -21.22 -13.15
N GLU A 161 -1.56 -20.44 -14.13
CA GLU A 161 -0.38 -20.75 -14.95
C GLU A 161 0.94 -20.46 -14.24
N LYS A 162 0.91 -19.75 -13.10
CA LYS A 162 2.08 -19.31 -12.32
C LYS A 162 3.09 -18.52 -13.16
N THR A 163 2.59 -17.79 -14.16
CA THR A 163 3.40 -16.98 -15.07
C THR A 163 2.85 -15.57 -15.17
N SER A 164 3.71 -14.63 -15.52
CA SER A 164 3.26 -13.27 -15.81
C SER A 164 2.80 -13.19 -17.27
N ILE A 165 1.63 -12.62 -17.48
CA ILE A 165 1.04 -12.39 -18.79
C ILE A 165 1.82 -11.23 -19.43
N SER A 166 2.30 -11.45 -20.66
CA SER A 166 3.06 -10.46 -21.43
C SER A 166 2.31 -9.12 -21.56
N VAL A 167 3.07 -8.03 -21.53
CA VAL A 167 2.61 -6.64 -21.53
C VAL A 167 1.70 -6.30 -22.73
N GLU A 168 1.81 -7.06 -23.82
CA GLU A 168 1.06 -6.81 -25.07
C GLU A 168 -0.34 -7.44 -25.11
N SER A 169 -0.70 -8.26 -24.12
CA SER A 169 -2.01 -8.93 -24.06
C SER A 169 -3.18 -7.94 -24.02
N ALA A 170 -4.29 -8.27 -24.67
CA ALA A 170 -5.52 -7.46 -24.64
C ALA A 170 -6.03 -7.23 -23.21
N ILE A 171 -5.85 -8.24 -22.33
CA ILE A 171 -6.21 -8.16 -20.90
C ILE A 171 -5.37 -7.09 -20.20
N GLN A 172 -4.07 -7.05 -20.50
CA GLN A 172 -3.16 -6.04 -19.95
C GLN A 172 -3.51 -4.64 -20.45
N LYS A 173 -3.80 -4.48 -21.75
CA LYS A 173 -4.19 -3.18 -22.33
C LYS A 173 -5.46 -2.63 -21.72
N GLU A 174 -6.47 -3.47 -21.54
CA GLU A 174 -7.72 -3.07 -20.91
C GLU A 174 -7.52 -2.65 -19.47
N MET A 175 -6.66 -3.36 -18.74
CA MET A 175 -6.35 -3.00 -17.37
C MET A 175 -5.50 -1.73 -17.26
N ASN A 176 -4.54 -1.51 -18.17
CA ASN A 176 -3.78 -0.25 -18.23
C ASN A 176 -4.73 0.94 -18.42
N ARG A 177 -5.77 0.80 -19.25
CA ARG A 177 -6.82 1.82 -19.38
C ARG A 177 -7.55 2.07 -18.07
N ILE A 178 -7.91 1.02 -17.33
CA ILE A 178 -8.56 1.15 -16.02
C ILE A 178 -7.65 1.87 -15.00
N LEU A 179 -6.34 1.60 -15.05
CA LEU A 179 -5.35 2.26 -14.20
C LEU A 179 -5.11 3.73 -14.60
N GLU A 180 -5.10 4.04 -15.89
CA GLU A 180 -5.01 5.41 -16.38
C GLU A 180 -6.26 6.22 -16.02
N ASP A 181 -7.46 5.63 -16.15
CA ASP A 181 -8.74 6.28 -15.84
C ASP A 181 -8.95 6.49 -14.33
N SER A 182 -8.32 5.66 -13.48
CA SER A 182 -8.43 5.79 -12.03
C SER A 182 -7.63 6.95 -11.43
N GLY A 183 -6.80 7.65 -12.21
CA GLY A 183 -6.26 8.97 -11.85
C GLY A 183 -5.51 8.99 -10.50
N ASP A 184 -6.09 9.66 -9.49
CA ASP A 184 -5.49 9.78 -8.15
C ASP A 184 -5.69 8.53 -7.27
N ASP A 185 -6.66 7.67 -7.61
CA ASP A 185 -6.98 6.44 -6.85
C ASP A 185 -5.85 5.39 -6.95
N THR A 186 -4.94 5.53 -7.92
CA THR A 186 -3.75 4.68 -8.09
C THR A 186 -2.56 5.14 -7.26
N LYS A 187 -2.59 6.35 -6.68
CA LYS A 187 -1.48 6.88 -5.87
C LYS A 187 -1.46 6.34 -4.45
N GLY A 188 -1.44 5.02 -4.35
CA GLY A 188 -1.48 4.28 -3.09
C GLY A 188 -0.14 4.18 -2.35
N PHE A 189 0.93 4.75 -2.91
CA PHE A 189 2.27 4.76 -2.33
C PHE A 189 2.68 6.18 -1.92
N PHE A 190 3.58 6.28 -0.94
CA PHE A 190 4.00 7.57 -0.36
C PHE A 190 5.52 7.68 -0.36
N ASP A 191 6.05 8.76 -0.94
CA ASP A 191 7.48 9.07 -0.85
C ASP A 191 7.78 9.79 0.47
N PRO A 192 8.55 9.18 1.39
CA PRO A 192 8.93 9.81 2.66
C PRO A 192 9.87 11.02 2.52
N ASN A 193 10.52 11.21 1.37
CA ASN A 193 11.44 12.31 1.11
C ASN A 193 10.70 13.58 0.70
N THR A 194 9.87 13.52 -0.35
CA THR A 194 9.07 14.64 -0.86
C THR A 194 7.73 14.80 -0.15
N GLU A 195 7.28 13.77 0.58
CA GLU A 195 5.99 13.72 1.28
C GLU A 195 4.78 13.76 0.34
N GLU A 196 4.91 13.14 -0.84
CA GLU A 196 3.89 13.06 -1.88
C GLU A 196 3.31 11.65 -2.02
N ASN A 197 2.04 11.58 -2.43
CA ASN A 197 1.42 10.33 -2.88
C ASN A 197 1.79 10.08 -4.35
N LEU A 198 2.16 8.86 -4.67
CA LEU A 198 2.69 8.45 -5.97
C LEU A 198 2.10 7.10 -6.40
N THR A 199 2.11 6.86 -7.70
CA THR A 199 1.98 5.50 -8.24
C THR A 199 3.21 4.67 -7.86
N TYR A 200 3.07 3.35 -7.88
CA TYR A 200 4.22 2.48 -7.60
C TYR A 200 5.38 2.73 -8.57
N LEU A 201 5.09 2.87 -9.87
CA LEU A 201 6.11 3.13 -10.89
C LEU A 201 6.88 4.44 -10.60
N GLN A 202 6.17 5.52 -10.27
CA GLN A 202 6.79 6.80 -9.91
C GLN A 202 7.68 6.70 -8.66
N LEU A 203 7.32 5.83 -7.71
CA LEU A 203 8.16 5.59 -6.53
C LEU A 203 9.40 4.77 -6.90
N MET A 204 9.26 3.78 -7.78
CA MET A 204 10.39 2.97 -8.26
C MET A 204 11.41 3.81 -9.04
N GLU A 205 10.96 4.79 -9.82
CA GLU A 205 11.84 5.75 -10.52
C GLU A 205 12.70 6.59 -9.57
N ARG A 206 12.27 6.75 -8.31
CA ARG A 206 13.03 7.45 -7.25
C ARG A 206 13.96 6.52 -6.46
N CYS A 207 13.88 5.20 -6.70
CA CYS A 207 14.71 4.23 -6.02
C CYS A 207 16.10 4.13 -6.66
N VAL A 208 17.08 3.67 -5.89
CA VAL A 208 18.44 3.40 -6.35
C VAL A 208 18.66 1.89 -6.44
N VAL A 209 19.43 1.45 -7.43
CA VAL A 209 19.79 0.04 -7.56
C VAL A 209 21.12 -0.20 -6.86
N ASP A 210 21.16 -1.15 -5.93
CA ASP A 210 22.41 -1.60 -5.33
C ASP A 210 23.25 -2.33 -6.39
N PRO A 211 24.47 -1.87 -6.71
CA PRO A 211 25.29 -2.46 -7.76
C PRO A 211 25.76 -3.89 -7.44
N ILE A 212 25.76 -4.30 -6.17
CA ILE A 212 26.23 -5.63 -5.75
C ILE A 212 25.09 -6.64 -5.85
N THR A 213 23.93 -6.31 -5.27
CA THR A 213 22.79 -7.24 -5.19
C THR A 213 21.81 -7.09 -6.35
N GLY A 214 21.86 -5.97 -7.08
CA GLY A 214 20.88 -5.60 -8.10
C GLY A 214 19.50 -5.28 -7.51
N LEU A 215 19.40 -5.04 -6.20
CA LEU A 215 18.14 -4.74 -5.53
C LEU A 215 17.75 -3.28 -5.69
N CYS A 216 16.46 -3.04 -5.91
CA CYS A 216 15.87 -1.71 -5.94
C CYS A 216 15.60 -1.24 -4.51
N LEU A 217 16.23 -0.16 -4.07
CA LEU A 217 16.19 0.34 -2.69
C LEU A 217 15.66 1.78 -2.66
N LEU A 218 14.72 2.06 -1.74
CA LEU A 218 14.22 3.41 -1.52
C LEU A 218 15.24 4.21 -0.71
N PRO A 219 15.89 5.26 -1.26
CA PRO A 219 16.80 6.09 -0.49
C PRO A 219 16.02 6.92 0.54
N LEU A 220 16.52 7.02 1.77
CA LEU A 220 16.03 7.98 2.76
C LEU A 220 17.07 9.05 3.03
N LEU A 221 16.67 10.30 2.77
CA LEU A 221 17.46 11.48 3.01
C LEU A 221 17.39 11.88 4.49
N ASP A 222 18.52 12.38 5.03
CA ASP A 222 18.54 12.90 6.40
C ASP A 222 17.75 14.23 6.46
N LYS A 223 16.61 14.23 7.16
CA LYS A 223 15.76 15.43 7.33
C LYS A 223 16.43 16.49 8.21
N SER A 224 17.56 16.20 8.87
CA SER A 224 18.31 17.18 9.67
C SER A 224 18.93 18.32 8.87
N ASN A 225 18.98 18.22 7.54
CA ASN A 225 19.46 19.28 6.65
C ASN A 225 18.34 20.02 5.90
N ARG A 226 17.05 19.76 6.22
CA ARG A 226 15.97 20.64 5.77
C ARG A 226 16.09 21.96 6.53
N GLY A 227 16.79 22.90 5.90
CA GLY A 227 17.06 24.23 6.42
C GLY A 227 15.82 24.85 7.06
N SER A 228 16.04 25.50 8.19
CA SER A 228 15.06 26.32 8.88
C SER A 228 14.67 27.53 8.03
N GLU A 229 13.88 27.35 6.97
CA GLU A 229 13.09 28.45 6.41
C GLU A 229 11.79 28.56 7.20
N LYS A 230 11.94 29.04 8.44
CA LYS A 230 10.82 29.67 9.15
C LYS A 230 10.49 30.95 8.39
N GLY A 231 9.46 30.88 7.55
CA GLY A 231 8.83 32.07 6.98
C GLY A 231 8.53 33.09 8.08
N LYS A 232 9.13 34.28 7.97
CA LYS A 232 8.85 35.43 8.83
C LYS A 232 7.34 35.73 8.77
N LYS A 233 6.59 35.37 9.81
CA LYS A 233 5.28 35.98 10.05
C LYS A 233 5.52 37.41 10.55
N VAL A 234 5.32 38.38 9.66
CA VAL A 234 5.17 39.78 10.06
C VAL A 234 3.79 39.92 10.69
N SER A 235 3.75 40.09 12.01
CA SER A 235 2.53 40.42 12.75
C SER A 235 2.20 41.90 12.56
N ALA A 236 1.24 42.21 11.68
CA ALA A 236 0.56 43.50 11.70
C ALA A 236 -0.73 43.35 12.52
N GLY A 237 -0.70 43.88 13.74
CA GLY A 237 -1.88 44.00 14.59
C GLY A 237 -2.90 44.95 13.95
N SER A 238 -4.17 44.55 13.98
CA SER A 238 -5.28 45.49 13.84
C SER A 238 -6.36 45.14 14.85
N ASP A 239 -6.29 45.90 15.94
CA ASP A 239 -7.26 46.04 17.01
C ASP A 239 -8.63 46.44 16.42
N ARG A 240 -9.65 45.59 16.58
CA ARG A 240 -11.05 45.96 16.32
C ARG A 240 -11.92 45.57 17.52
N ARG A 241 -11.87 46.47 18.49
CA ARG A 241 -12.84 46.73 19.55
C ARG A 241 -14.29 46.50 19.09
N ARG A 242 -14.93 45.44 19.58
CA ARG A 242 -16.37 45.20 19.42
C ARG A 242 -17.13 46.12 20.38
N LYS A 243 -17.98 46.99 19.84
CA LYS A 243 -18.97 47.75 20.60
C LYS A 243 -20.33 47.08 20.38
N CYS A 244 -20.86 46.44 21.42
CA CYS A 244 -22.22 45.93 21.43
C CYS A 244 -23.18 47.08 21.76
N THR A 245 -24.20 47.27 20.93
CA THR A 245 -25.38 48.07 21.27
C THR A 245 -26.62 47.26 20.89
N ASN A 246 -27.60 47.30 21.79
CA ASN A 246 -28.78 46.45 21.85
C ASN A 246 -29.99 47.05 21.08
N VAL A 247 -30.77 46.16 20.42
CA VAL A 247 -32.26 46.13 20.31
C VAL A 247 -32.91 47.10 19.28
N PRO A 248 -34.15 46.90 18.72
CA PRO A 248 -35.10 45.77 18.71
C PRO A 248 -35.62 45.30 17.31
N THR A 249 -36.29 44.13 17.36
CA THR A 249 -37.38 43.54 16.53
C THR A 249 -37.91 44.21 15.25
N GLY A 250 -38.12 43.37 14.23
CA GLY A 250 -39.29 43.46 13.34
C GLY A 250 -39.02 43.14 11.87
N GLU A 251 -39.68 42.08 11.40
CA GLU A 251 -40.21 41.87 10.03
C GLU A 251 -39.65 40.70 9.21
N ARG A 252 -40.63 39.89 8.79
CA ARG A 252 -40.55 38.72 7.94
C ARG A 252 -40.42 39.17 6.49
N GLN A 253 -39.51 38.57 5.72
CA GLN A 253 -39.72 38.34 4.29
C GLN A 253 -38.85 37.20 3.75
N HIS A 254 -39.55 36.14 3.32
CA HIS A 254 -39.21 35.18 2.27
C HIS A 254 -37.72 34.92 1.92
N CYS A 255 -37.19 33.77 2.38
CA CYS A 255 -36.05 33.12 1.75
C CYS A 255 -36.51 32.27 0.55
N ARG A 256 -36.07 32.62 -0.66
CA ARG A 256 -36.01 31.71 -1.81
C ARG A 256 -34.70 30.92 -1.75
N TYR A 257 -34.80 29.61 -1.96
CA TYR A 257 -33.70 28.65 -1.99
C TYR A 257 -32.64 28.97 -3.05
N SER A 258 -31.36 28.72 -2.74
CA SER A 258 -30.49 27.91 -3.61
C SER A 258 -29.12 27.67 -2.95
N THR A 259 -28.70 26.41 -3.01
CA THR A 259 -27.57 25.71 -2.44
C THR A 259 -26.18 26.29 -2.76
N LYS A 260 -25.27 26.30 -1.77
CA LYS A 260 -23.89 25.79 -1.92
C LYS A 260 -23.11 25.74 -0.59
N ARG A 261 -22.65 24.52 -0.29
CA ARG A 261 -21.36 24.14 0.32
C ARG A 261 -21.12 24.31 1.84
N VAL A 262 -20.45 23.27 2.32
CA VAL A 262 -19.63 23.07 3.53
C VAL A 262 -20.37 22.66 4.80
N ALA A 263 -20.54 21.33 4.94
CA ALA A 263 -20.64 20.69 6.24
C ALA A 263 -19.22 20.24 6.64
N ASP A 264 -18.64 20.91 7.63
CA ASP A 264 -17.59 20.35 8.48
C ASP A 264 -17.83 20.89 9.89
N ALA A 265 -18.67 20.18 10.64
CA ALA A 265 -19.00 20.49 12.03
C ALA A 265 -18.63 19.29 12.89
N ARG A 266 -17.43 19.37 13.48
CA ARG A 266 -17.03 18.54 14.62
C ARG A 266 -17.94 18.86 15.81
N TYR A 267 -18.63 17.83 16.28
CA TYR A 267 -19.36 17.80 17.54
C TYR A 267 -18.38 17.98 18.71
N CYS A 268 -18.56 19.06 19.48
CA CYS A 268 -18.06 19.21 20.84
C CYS A 268 -19.13 19.93 21.67
N THR A 269 -19.93 19.17 22.41
CA THR A 269 -20.56 19.58 23.69
C THR A 269 -20.68 18.29 24.51
N GLY A 270 -20.46 18.21 25.81
CA GLY A 270 -20.25 19.23 26.83
C GLY A 270 -20.65 18.55 28.14
N SER A 271 -19.66 18.23 28.97
CA SER A 271 -19.84 17.63 30.29
C SER A 271 -19.96 18.73 31.33
N THR A 272 -21.09 18.78 32.04
CA THR A 272 -21.30 19.40 33.36
C THR A 272 -22.53 18.70 33.94
N GLY A 273 -22.51 17.92 35.02
CA GLY A 273 -21.78 18.13 36.28
C GLY A 273 -22.68 18.92 37.23
N GLY A 274 -23.57 18.22 37.97
CA GLY A 274 -24.42 18.79 39.02
C GLY A 274 -24.74 17.72 40.09
N PRO A 275 -24.78 18.07 41.39
CA PRO A 275 -24.46 17.16 42.49
C PRO A 275 -25.68 16.44 43.08
N GLY A 276 -25.38 15.37 43.82
CA GLY A 276 -26.34 14.36 44.26
C GLY A 276 -27.27 14.74 45.42
N SER A 277 -28.20 13.82 45.65
CA SER A 277 -28.77 13.54 46.96
C SER A 277 -29.32 12.11 46.98
N ASN A 278 -28.82 11.35 47.95
CA ASN A 278 -29.26 10.02 48.36
C ASN A 278 -30.76 9.96 48.62
N ARG A 279 -31.42 8.87 48.19
CA ARG A 279 -32.33 8.12 49.08
C ARG A 279 -32.55 6.69 48.62
N ILE A 280 -32.14 5.78 49.49
CA ILE A 280 -32.54 4.38 49.59
C ILE A 280 -34.01 4.34 50.07
N HIS A 281 -34.85 3.45 49.52
CA HIS A 281 -35.60 2.43 50.27
C HIS A 281 -36.74 1.80 49.44
N TYR A 282 -36.71 0.45 49.44
CA TYR A 282 -37.70 -0.58 49.09
C TYR A 282 -38.25 -0.65 47.67
#